data_AF-A0A923U885-F1
#
_entry.id   AF-A0A923U885-F1
#
_cell.length_a   1.000
_cell.length_b   1.000
_cell.length_c   1.000
_cell.angle_alpha   90.00
_cell.angle_beta   90.00
_cell.angle_gamma   90.00
#
_symmetry.space_group_name_H-M   'P 1'
#
loop_
_entity.id
_entity.type
_entity.pdbx_description
1 polymer ?
#
loop_
_entity_poly.entity_id
_entity_poly.type
_entity_poly.pdbx_seq_one_letter_code
_entity_poly.pdbx_strand_id
1 'polypeptide(L)' 'MDAGDPLPTNAGSEFRVVAGQPTPTELAAVTAVIASMIEELEDSQRAELPLVSAWQRSQRSIRKPLLPGAGSWRSFSG' A
#
# COMPACT_ATOMS: atom_id res chain seq x y z
N MET A 1 10.87 42.51 10.48
CA MET A 1 10.28 41.55 9.54
C MET A 1 11.44 40.75 9.00
N ASP A 2 11.84 39.73 9.76
CA ASP A 2 12.94 38.84 9.39
C ASP A 2 12.32 37.66 8.64
N ALA A 3 12.65 37.53 7.35
CA ALA A 3 12.17 36.43 6.53
C ALA A 3 12.93 35.18 7.00
N GLY A 4 12.22 34.29 7.69
CA GLY A 4 12.78 33.06 8.24
C GLY A 4 13.61 32.31 7.20
N ASP A 5 14.86 32.07 7.57
CA ASP A 5 15.80 31.16 6.94
C ASP A 5 15.07 29.89 6.49
N PRO A 6 15.12 29.45 5.21
CA PRO A 6 14.52 28.19 4.84
C PRO A 6 15.19 27.11 5.67
N LEU A 7 14.38 26.39 6.47
CA LEU A 7 14.80 25.21 7.20
C LEU A 7 15.68 24.37 6.27
N PRO A 8 16.81 23.79 6.73
CA PRO A 8 17.57 22.89 5.90
C PRO A 8 16.62 21.79 5.45
N THR A 9 16.24 21.80 4.17
CA THR A 9 15.59 20.66 3.53
C THR A 9 16.68 19.62 3.40
N ASN A 10 17.03 19.02 4.52
CA ASN A 10 17.85 17.84 4.53
C ASN A 10 16.93 16.75 4.02
N ALA A 11 16.77 16.68 2.68
CA ALA A 11 16.44 15.45 1.98
C ALA A 11 17.61 14.45 2.10
N GLY A 12 18.33 14.48 3.22
CA GLY A 12 19.42 13.59 3.53
C GLY A 12 18.82 12.31 4.04
N SER A 13 19.46 11.22 3.62
CA SER A 13 19.16 9.85 3.96
C SER A 13 18.22 9.70 5.14
N GLU A 14 17.02 9.20 4.86
CA GLU A 14 16.00 8.87 5.86
C GLU A 14 16.52 7.87 6.93
N PHE A 15 17.67 7.25 6.66
CA PHE A 15 18.32 6.28 7.52
C PHE A 15 19.80 6.61 7.75
N ARG A 16 20.29 6.33 8.96
CA ARG A 16 21.70 6.50 9.36
C ARG A 16 22.36 5.15 9.59
N VAL A 17 23.52 4.93 8.96
CA VAL A 17 24.39 3.78 9.27
C VAL A 17 25.09 4.05 10.60
N VAL A 18 24.87 3.17 11.59
CA VAL A 18 25.41 3.33 12.95
C VAL A 18 26.71 2.57 13.17
N ALA A 19 27.00 1.58 12.33
CA ALA A 19 28.20 0.74 12.38
C ALA A 19 28.54 0.18 10.99
N GLY A 20 29.83 -0.11 10.76
CA GLY A 20 30.32 -0.62 9.48
C GLY A 20 30.50 0.46 8.40
N GLN A 21 31.00 0.04 7.24
CA GLN A 21 31.24 0.89 6.07
C GLN A 21 30.70 0.17 4.83
N PRO A 22 29.36 0.14 4.63
CA PRO A 22 28.78 -0.57 3.50
C PRO A 22 29.27 0.04 2.20
N THR A 23 29.49 -0.82 1.21
CA THR A 23 29.73 -0.36 -0.16
C THR A 23 28.49 0.34 -0.71
N PRO A 24 28.63 1.20 -1.74
CA PRO A 24 27.49 1.85 -2.37
C PRO A 24 26.41 0.85 -2.84
N THR A 25 26.84 -0.31 -3.34
CA THR A 25 25.94 -1.38 -3.81
C THR A 25 25.14 -2.00 -2.68
N GLU A 26 25.77 -2.30 -1.54
CA GLU A 26 25.08 -2.87 -0.38
C GLU A 26 24.07 -1.88 0.21
N LEU A 27 24.44 -0.60 0.30
CA LEU A 27 23.53 0.45 0.78
C LEU A 27 22.31 0.59 -0.14
N ALA A 28 22.53 0.55 -1.47
CA ALA A 28 21.45 0.58 -2.45
C ALA A 28 20.55 -0.66 -2.34
N ALA A 29 21.12 -1.84 -2.16
CA ALA A 29 20.36 -3.09 -2.01
C ALA A 29 19.44 -3.05 -0.78
N VAL A 30 19.96 -2.63 0.38
CA VAL A 30 19.15 -2.51 1.60
C VAL A 30 18.05 -1.46 1.44
N THR A 31 18.37 -0.31 0.82
CA THR A 31 17.39 0.75 0.56
C THR A 31 16.26 0.25 -0.34
N ALA A 32 16.58 -0.50 -1.40
CA ALA A 32 15.60 -1.07 -2.31
C ALA A 32 14.66 -2.08 -1.61
N VAL A 33 15.21 -2.92 -0.73
CA VAL A 33 14.41 -3.87 0.07
C VAL A 33 13.44 -3.13 0.99
N ILE A 34 13.91 -2.13 1.73
CA ILE A 34 13.06 -1.33 2.63
C ILE A 34 11.97 -0.61 1.83
N ALA A 35 12.32 0.01 0.70
CA ALA A 35 11.36 0.67 -0.17
C ALA A 35 10.28 -0.29 -0.68
N SER A 36 10.65 -1.51 -1.09
CA SER A 36 9.68 -2.51 -1.54
C SER A 36 8.73 -2.97 -0.43
N MET A 37 9.21 -3.07 0.81
CA MET A 37 8.37 -3.43 1.96
C MET A 37 7.35 -2.33 2.29
N ILE A 38 7.76 -1.07 2.14
CA ILE A 38 6.87 0.09 2.31
C ILE A 38 5.80 0.07 1.22
N GLU A 39 6.18 -0.14 -0.04
CA GLU A 39 5.24 -0.22 -1.17
C GLU A 39 4.21 -1.34 -0.98
N GLU A 40 4.64 -2.53 -0.54
CA GLU A 40 3.74 -3.64 -0.24
C GLU A 40 2.76 -3.31 0.91
N LEU A 41 3.23 -2.61 1.94
CA LEU A 41 2.38 -2.16 3.05
C LEU A 41 1.36 -1.11 2.60
N GLU A 42 1.70 -0.26 1.64
CA GLU A 42 0.76 0.70 1.05
C GLU A 42 -0.24 0.02 0.11
N ASP A 43 0.19 -0.96 -0.68
CA ASP A 43 -0.67 -1.73 -1.57
C ASP A 43 -1.70 -2.55 -0.78
N SER A 44 -1.28 -3.20 0.30
CA SER A 44 -2.19 -3.93 1.20
C SER A 44 -3.22 -3.01 1.84
N GLN A 45 -2.86 -1.79 2.24
CA GLN A 45 -3.82 -0.78 2.72
C GLN A 45 -4.77 -0.29 1.61
N ARG A 46 -4.29 -0.12 0.37
CA ARG A 46 -5.16 0.25 -0.77
C ARG A 46 -6.18 -0.85 -1.13
N ALA A 47 -5.83 -2.11 -0.89
CA ALA A 47 -6.73 -3.25 -1.13
C ALA A 47 -7.94 -3.31 -0.17
N GLU A 48 -7.97 -2.50 0.89
CA GLU A 48 -9.10 -2.44 1.83
C GLU A 48 -10.33 -1.70 1.28
N LEU A 49 -10.19 -0.95 0.17
CA LEU A 49 -11.34 -0.35 -0.50
C LEU A 49 -12.09 -1.44 -1.30
N PRO A 50 -13.42 -1.58 -1.14
CA PRO A 50 -14.18 -2.57 -1.90
C PRO A 50 -14.01 -2.32 -3.39
N LEU A 51 -13.33 -3.25 -4.09
CA LEU A 51 -13.16 -3.17 -5.54
C LEU A 51 -14.52 -3.41 -6.19
N VAL A 52 -15.22 -2.33 -6.56
CA VAL A 52 -16.52 -2.44 -7.24
C VAL A 52 -16.30 -2.94 -8.66
N SER A 53 -16.73 -4.17 -8.93
CA SER A 53 -16.62 -4.78 -10.25
C SER A 53 -17.32 -3.93 -11.33
N ALA A 54 -16.86 -4.03 -12.58
CA ALA A 54 -17.50 -3.34 -13.70
C ALA A 54 -18.98 -3.74 -13.86
N TRP A 55 -19.31 -4.98 -13.50
CA TRP A 55 -20.68 -5.48 -13.41
C TRP A 55 -21.50 -4.76 -12.34
N GLN A 56 -20.98 -4.66 -11.10
CA GLN A 56 -21.65 -3.92 -10.02
C GLN A 56 -21.85 -2.43 -10.37
N ARG A 57 -20.88 -1.79 -11.05
CA ARG A 57 -20.98 -0.38 -11.48
C ARG A 57 -22.05 -0.15 -12.54
N SER A 58 -22.27 -1.11 -13.43
CA SER A 58 -23.24 -1.02 -14.54
C SER A 58 -24.63 -1.54 -14.18
N GLN A 59 -24.79 -2.16 -13.01
CA GLN A 59 -26.06 -2.69 -12.54
C GLN A 59 -27.09 -1.56 -12.39
N ARG A 60 -28.17 -1.62 -13.18
CA ARG A 60 -29.35 -0.77 -12.99
C ARG A 60 -30.17 -1.30 -11.82
N SER A 61 -30.68 -0.43 -10.97
CA SER A 61 -31.54 -0.75 -9.82
C SER A 61 -32.96 -1.17 -10.21
N ILE A 62 -33.09 -2.05 -11.21
CA ILE A 62 -34.36 -2.61 -11.67
C ILE A 62 -34.74 -3.86 -10.84
N ARG A 63 -33.77 -4.45 -10.11
CA ARG A 63 -33.97 -5.63 -9.25
C ARG A 63 -33.36 -5.45 -7.86
N LYS A 64 -34.04 -5.96 -6.83
CA LYS A 64 -33.51 -6.05 -5.46
C LYS A 64 -32.32 -7.03 -5.44
N PRO A 65 -31.18 -6.70 -4.81
CA PRO A 65 -30.07 -7.64 -4.66
C PRO A 65 -30.54 -8.92 -3.97
N LEU A 66 -30.16 -10.07 -4.54
CA LEU A 66 -30.38 -11.36 -3.89
C LEU A 66 -29.38 -11.49 -2.75
N LEU A 67 -29.87 -11.50 -1.52
CA LEU A 67 -29.05 -11.77 -0.34
C LEU A 67 -28.89 -13.29 -0.21
N PRO A 68 -27.66 -13.80 -0.14
CA PRO A 68 -27.47 -15.22 0.12
C PRO A 68 -28.05 -15.59 1.49
N GLY A 69 -28.76 -16.71 1.54
CA GLY A 69 -29.35 -17.24 2.77
C GLY A 69 -28.32 -17.87 3.71
N ALA A 70 -28.76 -18.19 4.92
CA ALA A 70 -27.92 -18.91 5.88
C ALA A 70 -27.44 -20.25 5.27
N GLY A 71 -26.13 -20.43 5.14
CA GLY A 71 -25.51 -21.61 4.53
C GLY A 71 -25.27 -21.57 3.01
N SER A 72 -25.66 -20.52 2.30
CA SER A 72 -25.75 -20.50 0.83
C SER A 72 -24.45 -20.45 0.02
N TRP A 73 -23.26 -20.48 0.63
CA TRP A 73 -21.99 -20.52 -0.12
C TRP A 73 -21.09 -21.70 0.25
N ARG A 74 -21.61 -22.71 0.94
CA ARG A 74 -20.83 -23.90 1.29
C ARG A 74 -21.23 -25.08 0.42
N SER A 75 -20.60 -25.20 -0.76
CA SER A 75 -20.38 -26.50 -1.40
C SER A 75 -19.26 -26.42 -2.44
N PHE A 76 -18.02 -26.30 -1.97
CA PHE A 76 -16.90 -26.95 -2.64
C PHE A 76 -16.02 -27.58 -1.55
N SER A 77 -15.99 -28.91 -1.55
CA SER A 77 -14.98 -29.72 -0.86
C SER A 77 -14.36 -30.60 -1.94
N GLY A 78 -13.20 -30.19 -2.44
CA GLY A 78 -12.37 -30.89 -3.41
C GLY A 78 -10.94 -30.44 -3.23
#